data_AF-U9TUE3-F1
#
_entry.id   AF-U9TUE3-F1
#
_cell.length_a   1.000
_cell.length_b   1.000
_cell.length_c   1.000
_cell.angle_alpha   90.00
_cell.angle_beta   90.00
_cell.angle_gamma   90.00
#
_symmetry.space_group_name_H-M   'P 1'
#
loop_
_entity.id
_entity.type
_entity.pdbx_description
1 polymer ?
#
loop_
_entity_poly.entity_id
_entity_poly.type
_entity_poly.pdbx_seq_one_letter_code
_entity_poly.pdbx_strand_id
1 'polypeptide(L)' 'KECWNSDPNKRPTATVLKNKMCKIVIIENENPTKIIRSSGIGPVKTNNPGAIYRSRSLSGMIQSAMSTRSLDNYGSW' A
#
# COMPACT_ATOMS: atom_id res chain seq x y z
N LYS A 1 2.13 -12.56 -6.92
CA LYS A 1 3.27 -13.50 -6.82
C LYS A 1 4.22 -13.38 -8.01
N GLU A 2 3.69 -13.34 -9.25
CA GLU A 2 4.48 -13.24 -10.49
C GLU A 2 5.50 -12.09 -10.54
N CYS A 3 5.13 -10.88 -10.08
CA CYS A 3 6.05 -9.73 -10.03
C CYS A 3 7.15 -9.87 -8.97
N TRP A 4 6.95 -10.73 -7.97
CA TRP A 4 7.88 -10.96 -6.86
C TRP A 4 8.68 -12.25 -7.08
N ASN A 5 9.24 -12.41 -8.28
CA ASN A 5 10.16 -13.49 -8.59
C ASN A 5 11.60 -13.05 -8.26
N SER A 6 12.35 -13.88 -7.54
CA SER A 6 13.76 -13.60 -7.25
C SER A 6 14.59 -13.53 -8.53
N ASP A 7 14.25 -14.36 -9.52
CA ASP A 7 14.85 -14.31 -10.86
C ASP A 7 14.23 -13.16 -11.67
N PRO A 8 15.00 -12.13 -12.06
CA PRO A 8 14.49 -10.97 -12.78
C PRO A 8 13.96 -11.33 -14.16
N ASN A 9 14.53 -12.34 -14.83
CA ASN A 9 14.12 -12.74 -16.18
C ASN A 9 12.75 -13.44 -16.19
N LYS A 10 12.32 -13.95 -15.04
CA LYS A 10 11.00 -14.57 -14.85
C LYS A 10 9.93 -13.57 -14.43
N ARG A 11 10.28 -12.29 -14.21
CA ARG A 11 9.30 -11.25 -13.91
C ARG A 11 8.59 -10.85 -15.20
N PRO A 12 7.30 -10.51 -15.13
CA PRO A 12 6.56 -10.05 -16.29
C PRO A 12 7.08 -8.67 -16.74
N THR A 13 7.06 -8.43 -18.04
CA THR A 13 7.36 -7.11 -18.59
C THR A 13 6.25 -6.10 -18.25
N ALA A 14 6.58 -4.82 -18.32
CA ALA A 14 5.62 -3.73 -18.11
C ALA A 14 4.40 -3.84 -19.05
N THR A 15 4.61 -4.26 -20.30
CA THR A 15 3.53 -4.45 -21.28
C THR A 15 2.54 -5.53 -20.85
N VAL A 16 3.04 -6.66 -20.32
CA VAL A 16 2.18 -7.74 -19.80
C VAL A 16 1.36 -7.26 -18.62
N LEU A 17 1.98 -6.50 -17.70
CA LEU A 17 1.28 -5.93 -16.54
C LEU A 17 0.21 -4.91 -16.96
N LYS A 18 0.53 -4.01 -17.89
CA LYS A 18 -0.42 -3.05 -18.44
C LYS A 18 -1.65 -3.75 -19.00
N ASN A 19 -1.47 -4.80 -19.80
CA ASN A 19 -2.58 -5.56 -20.37
C ASN A 19 -3.44 -6.23 -19.30
N LYS A 20 -2.84 -6.78 -18.24
CA LYS A 20 -3.57 -7.33 -17.09
C LYS A 20 -4.39 -6.26 -16.38
N MET A 21 -3.82 -5.07 -16.16
CA MET A 21 -4.53 -3.95 -15.53
C MET A 21 -5.69 -3.45 -16.38
N CYS A 22 -5.53 -3.30 -17.70
CA CYS A 22 -6.61 -2.91 -18.60
C CYS A 22 -7.80 -3.88 -18.51
N LYS A 23 -7.54 -5.19 -18.44
CA LYS A 23 -8.59 -6.20 -18.26
C LYS A 23 -9.32 -6.04 -16.93
N ILE A 24 -8.60 -5.79 -15.84
CA ILE A 24 -9.20 -5.54 -14.52
C ILE A 24 -10.10 -4.30 -14.59
N VAL A 25 -9.65 -3.22 -15.22
CA VAL A 25 -10.45 -1.99 -15.37
C VAL A 25 -11.75 -2.25 -16.12
N ILE A 26 -11.72 -3.04 -17.19
CA ILE A 26 -12.92 -3.41 -17.95
C ILE A 26 -13.89 -4.21 -17.06
N ILE A 27 -13.38 -5.24 -16.37
CA ILE A 27 -14.20 -6.08 -15.48
C ILE A 27 -14.80 -5.25 -14.33
N GLU A 28 -14.03 -4.36 -13.71
CA GLU A 28 -14.49 -3.49 -12.63
C GLU A 28 -15.54 -2.47 -13.11
N ASN A 29 -15.51 -2.08 -14.38
CA ASN A 29 -16.54 -1.22 -14.96
C ASN A 29 -17.87 -1.98 -15.18
N GLU A 30 -17.80 -3.27 -15.53
CA GLU A 30 -18.97 -4.11 -15.76
C GLU A 30 -19.56 -4.67 -14.45
N ASN A 31 -18.70 -5.06 -13.52
CA ASN A 31 -19.07 -5.63 -12.22
C ASN A 31 -18.15 -5.07 -11.12
N PRO A 32 -18.49 -3.90 -10.56
CA PRO A 32 -17.66 -3.22 -9.59
C PRO A 32 -17.47 -4.03 -8.31
N THR A 33 -16.22 -4.16 -7.85
CA THR A 33 -15.91 -4.77 -6.56
C THR A 33 -16.47 -3.89 -5.44
N LYS A 34 -17.28 -4.49 -4.55
CA LYS A 34 -17.86 -3.79 -3.40
C LYS A 34 -16.77 -3.38 -2.42
N ILE A 35 -16.62 -2.08 -2.20
CA ILE A 35 -15.74 -1.53 -1.17
C ILE A 35 -16.34 -1.84 0.21
N ILE A 36 -15.68 -2.69 0.99
CA ILE A 36 -16.04 -2.96 2.38
C ILE A 36 -15.32 -1.98 3.31
N ARG A 37 -16.07 -1.39 4.26
CA ARG A 37 -15.48 -0.54 5.29
C ARG A 37 -14.84 -1.45 6.35
N SER A 38 -13.52 -1.35 6.53
CA SER A 38 -12.81 -2.01 7.63
C SER A 38 -12.56 -1.01 8.75
N SER A 39 -12.96 -1.34 9.98
CA SER A 39 -12.76 -0.47 11.15
C SER A 39 -11.26 -0.24 11.47
N GLY A 40 -10.40 -1.21 11.12
CA GLY A 40 -8.94 -1.12 11.30
C GLY A 40 -8.19 -0.40 10.17
N ILE A 41 -8.89 -0.08 9.07
CA ILE A 41 -8.36 0.77 8.00
C ILE A 41 -9.17 2.06 8.10
N GLY A 42 -8.64 3.02 8.85
CA GLY A 42 -9.28 4.31 9.03
C GLY A 42 -9.69 4.90 7.68
N PRO A 43 -10.76 5.73 7.62
CA PRO A 43 -11.27 6.25 6.37
C PRO A 43 -10.12 6.81 5.54
N VAL A 44 -9.79 6.11 4.44
CA VAL A 44 -8.89 6.65 3.43
C VAL A 44 -9.66 7.83 2.87
N LYS A 45 -9.31 9.04 3.31
CA LYS A 45 -9.86 10.26 2.74
C LYS A 45 -9.47 10.23 1.26
N THR A 46 -10.40 9.84 0.40
CA THR A 46 -10.20 9.72 -1.05
C THR A 46 -9.84 11.07 -1.68
N ASN A 47 -10.22 12.16 -1.03
CA ASN A 47 -9.79 13.51 -1.33
C ASN A 47 -9.52 14.22 0.02
N ASN A 48 -8.25 14.37 0.39
CA ASN A 48 -7.85 15.21 1.52
C ASN A 48 -7.03 16.39 0.97
N PRO A 49 -7.67 17.43 0.44
CA PRO A 49 -6.97 18.58 -0.13
C PRO A 49 -6.16 19.37 0.92
N GLY A 50 -6.42 19.15 2.22
CA GLY A 50 -5.61 19.66 3.33
C GLY A 50 -4.51 18.70 3.80
N ALA A 51 -4.29 17.57 3.13
CA ALA A 51 -3.21 16.66 3.49
C ALA A 51 -1.86 17.27 3.10
N ILE A 52 -1.07 17.64 4.09
CA ILE A 52 0.34 17.96 3.89
C ILE A 52 1.11 16.64 3.92
N TYR A 53 1.31 16.03 2.75
CA TYR A 53 2.21 14.89 2.59
C TYR A 53 3.65 15.39 2.63
N ARG A 54 4.20 15.57 3.84
CA ARG A 54 5.64 15.81 3.99
C ARG A 54 6.36 14.48 3.89
N SER A 55 7.26 14.34 2.93
CA SER A 55 8.26 13.29 2.99
C SER A 55 9.01 13.44 4.30
N ARG A 56 8.96 12.41 5.15
CA ARG A 56 9.86 12.32 6.29
C ARG A 56 11.18 11.80 5.72
N SER A 57 12.30 12.37 6.15
CA SER A 57 13.60 11.79 5.82
C SER A 57 13.60 10.32 6.29
N LEU A 58 14.33 9.47 5.59
CA LEU A 58 14.46 8.05 5.97
C LEU A 58 14.88 7.92 7.45
N SER A 59 15.77 8.80 7.91
CA SER A 59 16.16 8.91 9.31
C SER A 59 14.97 9.15 10.25
N GLY A 60 14.04 10.05 9.91
CA GLY A 60 12.84 10.33 10.70
C GLY A 60 11.87 9.15 10.80
N MET A 61 11.74 8.36 9.72
CA MET A 61 10.94 7.13 9.74
C MET A 61 11.59 6.05 10.61
N ILE A 62 12.91 5.84 10.49
CA ILE A 62 13.65 4.86 11.30
C ILE A 62 13.53 5.21 12.79
N GLN A 63 13.73 6.48 13.16
CA GLN A 63 13.60 6.93 14.55
C GLN A 63 12.20 6.72 15.11
N SER A 64 11.16 7.01 14.31
CA SER A 64 9.77 6.81 14.74
C SER A 64 9.47 5.31 14.97
N ALA A 65 9.91 4.44 14.07
CA ALA A 65 9.73 2.99 14.21
C ALA A 65 10.47 2.42 15.43
N MET A 66 11.68 2.92 15.72
CA MET A 66 12.41 2.53 16.95
C MET A 66 11.69 3.00 18.20
N SER A 67 11.16 4.24 18.21
CA SER A 67 10.40 4.78 19.34
C SER A 67 9.13 3.97 19.61
N THR A 68 8.42 3.54 18.57
CA THR A 68 7.24 2.65 18.73
C THR A 68 7.65 1.32 19.34
N ARG A 69 8.72 0.68 18.82
CA ARG A 69 9.24 -0.57 19.41
C ARG A 69 9.65 -0.42 20.87
N SER A 70 10.24 0.71 21.27
CA SER A 70 10.60 0.93 22.67
C SER A 70 9.38 1.11 23.58
N LEU A 71 8.29 1.70 23.07
CA LEU A 71 7.06 1.89 23.83
C LEU A 71 6.38 0.55 24.14
N ASP A 72 6.38 -0.36 23.17
CA ASP A 72 5.82 -1.70 23.34
C ASP A 72 6.58 -2.52 24.42
N ASN A 73 7.88 -2.28 24.59
CA ASN A 73 8.69 -2.91 25.63
C ASN A 73 8.40 -2.35 27.05
N TYR A 74 7.89 -1.12 27.17
CA TYR A 74 7.50 -0.54 28.46
C TYR A 74 6.03 -0.83 28.83
N GLY A 75 5.22 -1.27 27.87
CA GLY A 75 3.79 -1.55 28.04
C GLY A 75 3.44 -2.99 28.40
N SER A 76 4.41 -3.90 28.52
CA SER A 76 4.15 -5.27 28.99
C SER A 76 4.21 -5.36 30.52
N TRP A 77 3.06 -5.16 31.16
CA TRP A 77 2.78 -5.64 32.52
C TRP A 77 1.93 -6.92 32.43
#